data_AF-A0AA41VYA0-F1
#
_entry.id   AF-A0AA41VYA0-F1
#
_cell.length_a   1.000
_cell.length_b   1.000
_cell.length_c   1.000
_cell.angle_alpha   90.00
_cell.angle_beta   90.00
_cell.angle_gamma   90.00
#
_symmetry.space_group_name_H-M   'P 1'
#
loop_
_entity.id
_entity.type
_entity.pdbx_description
1 polymer ?
#
loop_
_entity_poly.entity_id
_entity_poly.type
_entity_poly.pdbx_seq_one_letter_code
_entity_poly.pdbx_strand_id
1 'polypeptide(L)'
;MEGKTPTISAVMMGAILIGLFLASTSVKDKSCCKDTTARNCYNVCRRLRGSRPVCAASCNCKIISRQTCSRNYPRLNDFLSI
;
A
#
# COMPACT_ATOMS: atom_id res chain seq x y z
N MET A 1 9.96 41.12 34.56
CA MET A 1 9.45 39.85 33.99
C MET A 1 9.36 40.05 32.50
N GLU A 2 10.28 39.49 31.72
CA GLU A 2 10.17 39.51 30.25
C GLU A 2 10.35 38.08 29.75
N GLY A 3 9.26 37.32 29.90
CA GLY A 3 9.11 36.00 29.31
C GLY A 3 8.97 36.13 27.80
N LYS A 4 10.02 35.78 27.06
CA LYS A 4 9.92 35.48 25.63
C LYS A 4 9.53 34.02 25.49
N THR A 5 8.21 33.85 25.47
CA THR A 5 7.38 32.77 24.96
C THR A 5 8.13 31.57 24.35
N PRO A 6 7.92 30.33 24.85
CA PRO A 6 8.50 29.10 24.34
C PRO A 6 7.82 28.63 23.04
N THR A 7 7.60 29.53 22.08
CA THR A 7 6.81 29.23 20.87
C THR A 7 7.59 28.37 19.87
N ILE A 8 8.92 28.45 19.88
CA ILE A 8 9.77 27.72 18.92
C ILE A 8 9.76 26.21 19.24
N SER A 9 9.76 25.82 20.53
CA SER A 9 9.63 24.40 20.93
C SER A 9 8.28 23.81 20.56
N ALA A 10 7.19 24.57 20.67
CA ALA A 10 5.85 24.10 20.30
C ALA A 10 5.69 23.91 18.78
N VAL A 11 6.26 24.81 17.98
CA VAL A 11 6.24 24.71 16.51
C VAL A 11 7.09 23.54 16.03
N MET A 12 8.29 23.36 16.59
CA MET A 12 9.16 22.24 16.23
C MET A 12 8.58 20.90 16.68
N MET A 13 8.02 20.79 17.89
CA MET A 13 7.28 19.58 18.30
C MET A 13 6.06 19.32 17.41
N GLY A 14 5.28 20.36 17.08
CA GLY A 14 4.09 20.24 16.23
C GLY A 14 4.43 19.72 14.83
N ALA A 15 5.50 20.23 14.21
CA ALA A 15 5.94 19.78 12.90
C ALA A 15 6.41 18.31 12.89
N ILE A 16 7.09 17.86 13.96
CA ILE A 16 7.55 16.47 14.10
C ILE A 16 6.36 15.51 14.26
N LEU A 17 5.34 15.89 15.05
CA LEU A 17 4.14 15.08 15.26
C LEU A 17 3.30 14.93 13.97
N ILE A 18 3.15 16.02 13.21
CA ILE A 18 2.43 16.00 11.92
C ILE A 18 3.20 15.17 10.88
N GLY A 19 4.53 15.32 10.82
CA GLY A 19 5.38 14.53 9.93
C GLY A 19 5.33 13.02 10.22
N LEU A 20 5.28 12.63 11.50
CA LEU A 20 5.19 11.23 11.92
C LEU A 20 3.81 10.61 11.62
N PHE A 21 2.72 11.40 11.70
CA PHE A 21 1.37 10.95 11.38
C PHE A 21 1.15 10.71 9.87
N LEU A 22 1.75 11.56 9.02
CA LEU A 22 1.72 11.35 7.56
C LEU A 22 2.59 10.16 7.13
N ALA A 23 3.72 9.92 7.81
CA ALA A 23 4.60 8.80 7.51
C ALA A 23 3.99 7.42 7.85
N SER A 24 2.97 7.37 8.71
CA SER A 24 2.41 6.13 9.26
C SER A 24 1.16 5.59 8.56
N THR A 25 0.59 6.30 7.58
CA THR A 25 -0.67 5.87 6.94
C THR A 25 -0.52 5.23 5.56
N SER A 26 0.70 4.85 5.15
CA SER A 26 0.89 4.02 3.97
C SER A 26 0.46 2.58 4.23
N VAL A 27 -0.86 2.35 4.37
CA VAL A 27 -1.48 1.04 4.16
C VAL A 27 -1.27 0.71 2.69
N LYS A 28 -0.06 0.21 2.39
CA LYS A 28 0.36 -0.11 1.04
C LYS A 28 -0.57 -1.20 0.53
N ASP A 29 -1.59 -0.80 -0.23
CA ASP A 29 -2.61 -1.74 -0.71
C ASP A 29 -1.91 -2.90 -1.41
N LYS A 30 -2.30 -4.12 -1.06
CA LYS A 30 -1.71 -5.35 -1.59
C LYS A 30 -2.70 -6.01 -2.54
N SER A 31 -2.19 -6.60 -3.61
CA SER A 31 -2.97 -7.49 -4.46
C SER A 31 -2.83 -8.95 -3.98
N CYS A 32 -3.97 -9.60 -3.77
CA CYS A 32 -4.11 -11.00 -3.39
C CYS A 32 -4.86 -11.73 -4.51
N CYS A 33 -4.33 -12.83 -5.01
CA CYS A 33 -4.86 -13.51 -6.20
C CYS A 33 -5.30 -14.93 -5.84
N LYS A 34 -6.30 -15.47 -6.54
CA LYS A 34 -6.87 -16.79 -6.23
C LYS A 34 -5.87 -17.92 -6.45
N ASP A 35 -5.08 -17.82 -7.51
CA ASP A 35 -4.14 -18.83 -7.98
C ASP A 35 -2.99 -18.18 -8.79
N THR A 36 -1.99 -18.98 -9.18
CA THR A 36 -0.78 -18.48 -9.84
C THR A 36 -1.10 -17.94 -11.23
N THR A 37 -2.10 -18.49 -11.92
CA THR A 37 -2.54 -18.00 -13.24
C THR A 37 -3.15 -16.61 -13.13
N ALA A 38 -4.02 -16.38 -12.14
CA ALA A 38 -4.56 -15.06 -11.78
C ALA A 38 -3.44 -14.05 -11.47
N ARG A 39 -2.40 -14.49 -10.76
CA ARG A 39 -1.25 -13.67 -10.39
C ARG A 39 -0.41 -13.24 -11.60
N ASN A 40 -0.11 -14.17 -12.51
CA ASN A 40 0.58 -13.88 -13.76
C ASN A 40 -0.23 -12.92 -14.64
N CYS A 41 -1.55 -13.13 -14.77
CA CYS A 41 -2.45 -12.22 -15.48
C CYS A 41 -2.38 -10.81 -14.90
N TYR A 42 -2.48 -10.68 -13.57
CA TYR A 42 -2.41 -9.38 -12.90
C TYR A 42 -1.08 -8.69 -13.20
N ASN A 43 0.04 -9.42 -13.17
CA ASN A 43 1.36 -8.88 -13.48
C ASN A 43 1.50 -8.44 -14.95
N VAL A 44 1.00 -9.22 -15.91
CA VAL A 44 0.97 -8.83 -17.32
C VAL A 44 0.12 -7.58 -17.52
N CYS A 45 -1.08 -7.53 -16.94
CA CYS A 45 -1.93 -6.35 -17.00
C CYS A 45 -1.24 -5.10 -16.41
N ARG A 46 -0.52 -5.26 -15.30
CA ARG A 46 0.27 -4.18 -14.70
C ARG A 46 1.47 -3.76 -15.57
N ARG A 47 2.13 -4.70 -16.25
CA ARG A 47 3.21 -4.41 -17.24
C ARG A 47 2.68 -3.61 -18.43
N LEU A 48 1.46 -3.89 -18.87
CA LEU A 48 0.74 -3.12 -19.91
C LEU A 48 0.16 -1.80 -19.40
N ARG A 49 0.60 -1.31 -18.23
CA ARG A 49 0.14 -0.07 -17.58
C ARG A 49 -1.33 -0.05 -17.18
N GLY A 50 -2.00 -1.20 -17.09
CA GLY A 50 -3.34 -1.31 -16.54
C GLY A 50 -3.41 -0.82 -15.09
N SER A 51 -4.49 -0.14 -14.71
CA SER A 51 -4.68 0.32 -13.34
C SER A 51 -4.84 -0.87 -12.39
N ARG A 52 -4.40 -0.74 -11.14
CA ARG A 52 -4.53 -1.82 -10.14
C ARG A 52 -5.97 -2.36 -10.05
N PRO A 53 -7.02 -1.53 -9.91
CA PRO A 53 -8.39 -2.04 -9.78
C PRO A 53 -8.86 -2.78 -11.04
N VAL A 54 -8.51 -2.27 -12.23
CA VAL A 54 -8.86 -2.94 -13.50
C VAL A 54 -8.17 -4.30 -13.60
N CYS A 55 -6.85 -4.36 -13.36
CA CYS A 55 -6.12 -5.62 -13.39
C CYS A 55 -6.61 -6.62 -12.33
N ALA A 56 -7.01 -6.13 -11.15
CA ALA A 56 -7.56 -6.98 -10.11
C ALA A 56 -8.89 -7.60 -10.53
N ALA A 57 -9.80 -6.78 -11.07
CA ALA A 57 -11.10 -7.23 -11.55
C ALA A 57 -10.99 -8.25 -12.70
N SER A 58 -10.13 -7.99 -13.69
CA SER A 58 -10.00 -8.86 -14.86
C SER A 58 -9.26 -10.18 -14.58
N CYS A 59 -8.37 -10.20 -13.58
CA CYS A 59 -7.48 -11.34 -13.34
C CYS A 59 -7.83 -12.15 -12.08
N ASN A 60 -9.05 -12.05 -11.54
CA ASN A 60 -9.42 -12.75 -10.29
C ASN A 60 -8.46 -12.45 -9.12
N CYS A 61 -8.13 -11.18 -8.94
CA CYS A 61 -7.38 -10.70 -7.78
C CYS A 61 -8.20 -9.66 -7.01
N LYS A 62 -7.84 -9.46 -5.74
CA LYS A 62 -8.45 -8.48 -4.85
C LYS A 62 -7.37 -7.54 -4.33
N ILE A 63 -7.68 -6.26 -4.34
CA ILE A 63 -6.87 -5.26 -3.66
C ILE A 63 -7.40 -5.15 -2.24
N ILE A 64 -6.52 -5.34 -1.26
CA ILE A 64 -6.86 -5.20 0.15
C ILE A 64 -5.92 -4.20 0.80
N SER A 65 -6.47 -3.38 1.68
CA SER A 65 -5.69 -2.47 2.53
C SER A 65 -5.15 -3.17 3.79
N ARG A 66 -5.48 -4.45 3.97
CA ARG A 66 -5.00 -5.29 5.08
C ARG A 66 -3.61 -5.87 4.79
N GLN A 67 -2.90 -6.23 5.85
CA GLN A 67 -1.53 -6.71 5.75
C GLN A 67 -1.41 -8.15 5.22
N THR A 68 -2.46 -8.96 5.41
CA THR A 68 -2.51 -10.40 5.07
C THR A 68 -3.64 -10.73 4.11
N CYS A 69 -3.35 -11.64 3.18
CA CYS A 69 -4.33 -12.14 2.23
C CYS A 69 -5.19 -13.26 2.85
N SER A 70 -6.46 -13.35 2.47
CA SER A 70 -7.35 -14.44 2.91
C SER A 70 -6.92 -15.79 2.34
N ARG A 71 -7.25 -16.91 3.00
CA ARG A 71 -6.96 -18.27 2.52
C ARG A 71 -7.47 -18.54 1.09
N ASN A 72 -8.59 -17.93 0.69
CA ASN A 72 -9.17 -18.09 -0.66
C ASN A 72 -8.47 -17.28 -1.76
N TYR A 73 -7.61 -16.34 -1.38
CA TYR A 73 -6.83 -15.49 -2.28
C TYR A 73 -5.42 -15.38 -1.72
N PRO A 74 -4.64 -16.47 -1.69
CA PRO A 74 -3.33 -16.45 -1.04
C PRO A 74 -2.40 -15.42 -1.69
N ARG A 75 -1.36 -15.03 -0.96
CA ARG A 75 -0.30 -14.23 -1.54
C ARG A 75 0.59 -15.14 -2.36
N LEU A 76 0.39 -15.11 -3.68
CA LEU A 76 1.19 -15.90 -4.60
C LEU A 76 2.32 -15.02 -5.14
N ASN A 77 3.53 -15.58 -5.16
CA ASN A 77 4.66 -14.98 -5.86
C ASN A 77 4.61 -15.50 -7.31
N ASP A 78 4.78 -14.59 -8.26
CA ASP A 78 4.85 -14.95 -9.69
C ASP A 78 6.07 -15.86 -9.88
N PHE A 79 5.86 -17.07 -10.38
CA PHE A 79 6.95 -17.97 -10.78
C PHE A 79 7.33 -17.77 -12.25
N LEU A 80 6.74 -16.79 -12.94
CA LEU A 80 7.17 -16.35 -14.27
C LEU A 80 8.16 -15.19 -14.18
N SER A 81 9.33 -15.50 -13.63
CA SER A 81 10.59 -14.93 -14.09
C SER A 81 11.05 -15.75 -15.30
N ILE A 82 10.59 -15.36 -16.49
CA ILE A 82 11.32 -15.60 -17.74
C ILE A 82 12.39 -14.52 -17.82
#